data_AF-A0A4V3BQJ8-F1
#
_entry.id   AF-A0A4V3BQJ8-F1
#
_cell.length_a   1.000
_cell.length_b   1.000
_cell.length_c   1.000
_cell.angle_alpha   90.00
_cell.angle_beta   90.00
_cell.angle_gamma   90.00
#
_symmetry.space_group_name_H-M   'P 1'
#
loop_
_entity.id
_entity.type
_entity.pdbx_description
1 polymer ?
#
loop_
_entity_poly.entity_id
_entity_poly.type
_entity_poly.pdbx_seq_one_letter_code
_entity_poly.pdbx_strand_id
1 'polypeptide(L)' 'MFDPDGEARERLLVWIRRRMEEYGITLDDLAAAIEADAAALQAPKYRDAYGNTWDGTGDRPDWLTRAIHAGQDIEHFRC' A
#
# COMPACT_ATOMS: atom_id res chain seq x y z
N MET A 1 -27.32 14.87 21.08
CA MET A 1 -26.71 13.65 20.50
C MET A 1 -25.22 13.91 20.52
N PHE A 2 -24.50 13.28 21.45
CA PHE A 2 -23.04 13.39 21.52
C PHE A 2 -22.50 12.29 20.63
N ASP A 3 -21.87 12.64 19.51
CA ASP A 3 -21.15 11.71 18.65
C ASP A 3 -19.70 11.63 19.19
N PRO A 4 -19.35 10.63 20.01
CA PRO A 4 -18.00 10.50 20.57
C PRO A 4 -16.93 10.37 19.47
N ASP A 5 -17.32 9.89 18.29
CA ASP A 5 -16.47 9.79 17.10
C ASP A 5 -16.12 11.16 16.50
N GLY A 6 -17.01 12.16 16.64
CA GLY A 6 -16.77 13.52 16.17
C GLY A 6 -15.68 14.23 16.99
N GLU A 7 -15.75 14.11 18.32
CA GLU A 7 -14.77 14.69 19.24
C GLU A 7 -13.41 13.98 19.13
N ALA A 8 -13.40 12.65 18.96
CA ALA A 8 -12.17 11.90 18.70
C ALA A 8 -11.50 12.32 17.40
N ARG A 9 -12.28 12.48 16.32
CA ARG A 9 -11.79 12.95 15.02
C ARG A 9 -11.23 14.37 15.11
N GLU A 10 -11.92 15.28 15.80
CA GLU A 10 -11.47 16.66 15.95
C GLU A 10 -10.15 16.75 16.73
N ARG A 11 -10.03 15.99 17.83
CA ARG A 11 -8.79 15.88 18.60
C ARG A 11 -7.65 15.32 17.77
N LEU A 12 -7.93 14.33 16.93
CA LEU A 12 -6.93 13.75 16.01
C LEU A 12 -6.45 14.78 14.98
N LEU A 13 -7.35 15.56 14.41
CA LEU A 13 -7.00 16.61 13.45
C LEU A 13 -6.09 17.67 14.07
N VAL A 14 -6.40 18.14 15.29
CA VAL A 14 -5.56 19.09 16.02
C VAL A 14 -4.18 18.50 16.30
N TRP A 15 -4.13 17.22 16.70
CA TRP A 15 -2.87 16.53 16.93
C TRP A 15 -2.01 16.39 15.68
N ILE A 16 -2.60 15.99 14.54
CA ILE A 16 -1.89 15.88 13.26
C ILE A 16 -1.34 17.25 12.84
N ARG A 17 -2.16 18.29 12.92
CA ARG A 17 -1.74 19.64 12.52
C ARG A 17 -0.57 20.16 13.35
N ARG A 18 -0.62 19.99 14.68
CA ARG A 18 0.48 20.34 15.57
C ARG A 18 1.77 19.57 15.24
N ARG A 19 1.67 18.29 14.91
CA ARG A 19 2.82 17.49 14.49
C ARG A 19 3.38 17.95 13.15
N MET A 20 2.52 18.31 12.20
CA MET A 20 2.96 18.89 10.93
C MET A 20 3.76 20.17 11.14
N GLU A 21 3.29 21.06 12.02
CA GLU A 21 4.00 22.30 12.38
C GLU A 21 5.33 22.02 13.09
N GLU A 22 5.37 21.06 14.03
CA GLU A 22 6.58 20.69 14.78
C GLU A 22 7.70 20.16 13.89
N TYR A 23 7.36 19.37 12.87
CA TYR A 23 8.33 18.72 11.97
C TYR A 23 8.49 19.43 10.63
N GLY A 24 7.78 20.55 10.41
CA GLY A 24 7.79 21.26 9.13
C GLY A 24 7.22 20.46 7.97
N ILE A 25 6.31 19.51 8.24
CA ILE A 25 5.65 18.69 7.22
C ILE A 25 4.61 19.55 6.52
N THR A 26 4.75 19.72 5.21
CA THR A 26 3.76 20.44 4.42
C THR A 26 2.58 19.53 4.05
N LEU A 27 1.49 20.13 3.57
CA LEU A 27 0.37 19.35 3.03
C LEU A 27 0.78 18.53 1.80
N ASP A 28 1.74 19.04 1.02
CA ASP A 28 2.27 18.36 -0.16
C ASP A 28 3.06 17.11 0.24
N ASP A 29 3.92 17.21 1.27
CA ASP A 29 4.65 16.06 1.83
C ASP A 29 3.69 14.98 2.34
N LEU A 30 2.62 15.39 3.03
CA LEU A 30 1.60 14.46 3.53
C LEU A 30 0.83 13.79 2.40
N ALA A 31 0.46 14.55 1.36
CA ALA A 31 -0.22 14.00 0.18
C ALA A 31 0.68 13.00 -0.58
N ALA A 32 1.94 13.37 -0.81
CA ALA A 32 2.93 12.51 -1.46
C ALA A 32 3.16 11.22 -0.67
N ALA A 33 3.20 11.28 0.66
CA ALA A 33 3.32 10.08 1.50
C ALA A 33 2.11 9.15 1.37
N ILE A 34 0.89 9.70 1.35
CA ILE A 34 -0.34 8.90 1.17
C ILE A 34 -0.36 8.25 -0.21
N GLU A 35 0.02 8.98 -1.26
CA GLU A 35 0.12 8.43 -2.61
C GLU A 35 1.18 7.33 -2.71
N ALA A 36 2.34 7.52 -2.07
CA ALA A 36 3.40 6.52 -2.02
C ALA A 36 2.95 5.24 -1.31
N ASP A 37 2.24 5.36 -0.18
CA ASP A 37 1.68 4.21 0.54
C ASP A 37 0.61 3.49 -0.30
N ALA A 38 -0.27 4.24 -0.97
CA ALA A 38 -1.27 3.68 -1.87
C ALA A 38 -0.65 2.97 -3.08
N ALA A 39 0.44 3.51 -3.62
CA ALA A 39 1.21 2.90 -4.70
C ALA A 39 1.96 1.64 -4.21
N ALA A 40 2.51 1.66 -2.99
CA ALA A 40 3.17 0.51 -2.40
C ALA A 40 2.18 -0.65 -2.15
N LEU A 41 0.94 -0.34 -1.75
CA LEU A 41 -0.13 -1.34 -1.65
C LEU A 41 -0.54 -1.94 -3.01
N GLN A 42 -0.39 -1.18 -4.09
CA GLN A 42 -0.70 -1.61 -5.46
C GLN A 42 0.53 -2.16 -6.21
N ALA A 43 1.70 -2.16 -5.59
CA ALA A 43 2.92 -2.61 -6.22
C ALA A 43 2.86 -4.14 -6.44
N PRO A 44 3.26 -4.63 -7.61
CA PRO A 44 3.22 -6.06 -7.89
C PRO A 44 4.22 -6.81 -7.01
N LYS A 45 3.71 -7.71 -6.18
CA LYS A 45 4.51 -8.56 -5.29
C LYS A 45 5.30 -9.63 -6.04
N TYR A 46 4.78 -10.07 -7.18
CA TYR A 46 5.40 -11.07 -8.04
C TYR A 46 5.45 -10.58 -9.50
N ARG A 47 6.53 -10.92 -10.21
CA ARG A 47 6.79 -10.60 -11.60
C ARG A 47 7.53 -11.74 -12.30
N ASP A 48 7.20 -12.00 -13.58
CA ASP A 48 7.96 -12.92 -14.44
C ASP A 48 8.88 -12.21 -15.45
N ALA A 49 9.68 -12.99 -16.18
CA ALA A 49 10.59 -12.50 -17.21
C ALA A 49 9.88 -11.95 -18.47
N TYR A 50 8.58 -12.21 -18.62
CA TYR A 50 7.76 -11.75 -19.74
C TYR A 50 7.02 -10.45 -19.42
N GLY A 51 7.21 -9.90 -18.21
CA GLY A 51 6.59 -8.66 -17.76
C GLY A 51 5.20 -8.82 -17.14
N ASN A 52 4.74 -10.05 -16.93
CA ASN A 52 3.52 -10.30 -16.17
C ASN A 52 3.76 -10.02 -14.69
N THR A 53 2.77 -9.45 -14.03
CA THR A 53 2.85 -9.07 -12.63
C THR A 53 1.61 -9.49 -11.86
N TRP A 54 1.79 -9.79 -10.58
CA TRP A 54 0.70 -10.10 -9.66
C TRP A 54 0.99 -9.48 -8.29
N ASP A 55 0.03 -8.75 -7.74
CA ASP A 55 0.12 -8.09 -6.44
C ASP A 55 -0.01 -9.07 -5.25
N GLY A 56 -0.39 -10.32 -5.52
CA GLY A 56 -0.67 -11.33 -4.49
C GLY A 56 -2.11 -11.30 -3.99
N THR A 57 -2.96 -10.45 -4.58
CA THR A 57 -4.38 -10.33 -4.26
C THR A 57 -5.22 -11.02 -5.33
N GLY A 58 -6.30 -11.71 -4.91
CA GLY A 58 -7.21 -12.39 -5.84
C GLY A 58 -6.67 -13.73 -6.38
N ASP A 59 -7.22 -14.17 -7.51
CA ASP A 59 -6.85 -15.44 -8.13
C ASP A 59 -5.45 -15.38 -8.75
N ARG A 60 -4.71 -16.48 -8.60
CA ARG A 60 -3.38 -16.61 -9.20
C ARG A 60 -3.48 -16.67 -10.72
N PRO A 61 -2.76 -15.81 -11.45
CA PRO A 61 -2.79 -15.81 -12.91
C PRO A 61 -2.16 -17.08 -13.49
N ASP A 62 -2.57 -17.45 -14.71
CA ASP A 62 -2.15 -18.68 -15.40
C ASP A 62 -0.62 -18.85 -15.48
N TRP A 63 0.12 -17.76 -15.70
CA TRP A 63 1.58 -17.80 -15.82
C TRP A 63 2.24 -18.30 -14.52
N LEU A 64 1.74 -17.83 -13.37
CA LEU A 64 2.27 -18.18 -12.06
C LEU A 64 1.85 -19.58 -11.65
N THR A 65 0.60 -19.94 -11.95
CA THR A 65 0.09 -21.30 -11.75
C THR A 65 0.91 -22.32 -12.56
N ARG A 66 1.17 -22.06 -13.84
CA ARG A 66 2.00 -22.92 -14.70
C ARG A 66 3.42 -23.07 -14.17
N ALA A 67 4.05 -21.98 -13.72
CA ALA A 67 5.40 -22.01 -13.16
C ALA A 67 5.48 -22.88 -11.89
N ILE A 68 4.50 -22.74 -10.98
CA ILE A 68 4.41 -23.57 -9.78
C ILE A 68 4.19 -25.05 -10.13
N HIS A 69 3.31 -25.34 -11.10
CA HIS A 69 3.10 -26.71 -11.57
C HIS A 69 4.33 -27.31 -12.26
N ALA A 70 5.19 -26.48 -12.85
CA ALA A 70 6.49 -26.89 -13.39
C ALA A 70 7.56 -27.14 -12.29
N GLY A 71 7.21 -26.96 -11.01
CA GLY A 71 8.09 -27.18 -9.86
C GLY A 71 8.93 -25.95 -9.48
N GLN A 72 8.65 -24.77 -10.05
CA GLN A 72 9.31 -23.55 -9.64
C GLN A 72 8.67 -22.99 -8.37
N ASP A 73 9.50 -22.49 -7.46
CA ASP A 73 9.01 -21.83 -6.26
C ASP A 73 8.48 -20.43 -6.60
N ILE A 74 7.33 -20.07 -6.02
CA ILE A 74 6.69 -18.77 -6.23
C ILE A 74 7.57 -17.60 -5.78
N GLU A 75 8.43 -17.81 -4.77
CA GLU A 75 9.35 -16.79 -4.28
C GLU A 75 10.40 -16.39 -5.32
N HIS A 76 10.65 -17.24 -6.33
CA HIS A 76 11.52 -16.88 -7.46
C HIS A 76 10.98 -15.69 -8.26
N PHE A 77 9.67 -15.47 -8.22
CA PHE A 77 9.00 -14.39 -8.93
C PHE A 77 8.83 -13.15 -8.06
N ARG A 78 9.26 -13.15 -6.79
CA ARG A 78 9.02 -12.04 -5.87
C ARG A 78 9.84 -10.80 -6.26
N CYS A 79 9.19 -9.62 -6.29
CA CYS A 79 9.84 -8.32 -6.50
C CYS A 79 10.33 -7.70 -5.20
#